data_AF-A0A1Q7E0M1-F1
#
_entry.id   AF-A0A1Q7E0M1-F1
#
_cell.length_a   1.000
_cell.length_b   1.000
_cell.length_c   1.000
_cell.angle_alpha   90.00
_cell.angle_beta   90.00
_cell.angle_gamma   90.00
#
_symmetry.space_group_name_H-M   'P 1'
#
loop_
_entity.id
_entity.type
_entity.pdbx_description
1 polymer ?
#
loop_
_entity_poly.entity_id
_entity_poly.type
_entity_poly.pdbx_seq_one_letter_code
_entity_poly.pdbx_strand_id
1 'polypeptide(L)'
;MTLSNGIPVYLLEDHALPLLDVEIVSKVGVANLPDSLWAAGRSAGNLLRTGGTTRLTPDSVDKLIEFYALNIGFQTGNENSFATMFGLSRYRDRLLDLAFEMLRNPRDDSSRVRLTAAQQQESWRRRNDQPGSVLGRAWGQVVLGDHPLGRFQATPAEIAAFAPDRFRWVQQRLYCPDHLLIGIAGDFVEKDLVAKLEQLVRGWGKCPAGLRPVPPLVIAQGPRVLLVEKDVNQTNIRMGHAGSIKVANTPEYFAAEVADFLLGGAGGFNSRLLQRVRSDSGFAYSVFSNWGSDTRREDVFFAGAQVRAEKTVAALTLMRDIIGSMASQPVTAQDVKLAQDNEVNSFVFQFQNAGQIVGQQLQYAVDGLPANWFDLYLKGIQAVTPDQVRQVAEKYLHADRLITVVVGKSSAFDKPLAAYGPVTALPVITAVHTLGAAVPSRSARRVGTALDRLPYRFPGAGAENLNFSAGVRFTWPTDCPIRKPPAYDVPNVTSRARGGMPGSSSRIPTDGASPNRLGPAPPGFITVTVRSTNSSSGLCVWPYTMISALGKASWSLAGVGWPNWSSWVTTMSKPSSSTVAT
;
A
#
# COMPACT_ATOMS: atom_id res chain seq x y z
N MET A 1 24.52 -2.64 18.10
CA MET A 1 25.75 -1.83 18.25
C MET A 1 25.52 -0.45 17.61
N THR A 2 26.48 0.48 17.68
CA THR A 2 26.32 1.84 17.12
C THR A 2 27.59 2.24 16.36
N LEU A 3 27.43 2.76 15.14
CA LEU A 3 28.53 3.26 14.31
C LEU A 3 29.11 4.57 14.88
N SER A 4 30.32 4.93 14.47
CA SER A 4 31.01 6.15 14.92
C SER A 4 30.22 7.44 14.70
N ASN A 5 29.34 7.48 13.70
CA ASN A 5 28.49 8.63 13.41
C ASN A 5 27.13 8.62 14.14
N GLY A 6 26.88 7.63 15.01
CA GLY A 6 25.69 7.54 15.86
C GLY A 6 24.56 6.66 15.34
N ILE A 7 24.66 6.10 14.14
CA ILE A 7 23.63 5.21 13.58
C ILE A 7 23.60 3.88 14.35
N PRO A 8 22.46 3.47 14.94
CA PRO A 8 22.30 2.16 15.53
C PRO A 8 22.26 1.06 14.46
N VAL A 9 22.93 -0.06 14.71
CA VAL A 9 23.01 -1.22 13.81
C VAL A 9 22.66 -2.52 14.55
N TYR A 10 21.77 -3.29 13.94
CA TYR A 10 21.36 -4.64 14.33
C TYR A 10 21.94 -5.63 13.32
N LEU A 11 22.68 -6.62 13.80
CA LEU A 11 23.40 -7.58 12.96
C LEU A 11 22.99 -8.99 13.34
N LEU A 12 22.77 -9.84 12.33
CA LEU A 12 22.62 -11.28 12.49
C LEU A 12 23.45 -12.01 11.43
N GLU A 13 24.62 -12.48 11.83
CA GLU A 13 25.50 -13.29 10.99
C GLU A 13 24.89 -14.68 10.78
N ASP A 14 24.65 -15.05 9.53
CA ASP A 14 24.05 -16.33 9.12
C ASP A 14 24.63 -16.81 7.79
N HIS A 15 25.44 -17.87 7.85
CA HIS A 15 26.11 -18.47 6.68
C HIS A 15 25.30 -19.57 5.99
N ALA A 16 24.03 -19.78 6.35
CA ALA A 16 23.21 -20.84 5.76
C ALA A 16 23.01 -20.67 4.25
N LEU A 17 22.93 -19.42 3.78
CA LEU A 17 22.81 -19.06 2.37
C LEU A 17 23.78 -17.92 2.04
N PRO A 18 24.37 -17.87 0.83
CA PRO A 18 25.28 -16.82 0.40
C PRO A 18 24.52 -15.54 0.00
N LEU A 19 23.66 -15.05 0.91
CA LEU A 19 22.75 -13.93 0.73
C LEU A 19 22.99 -12.88 1.81
N LEU A 20 22.70 -11.64 1.46
CA LEU A 20 22.71 -10.50 2.37
C LEU A 20 21.37 -9.79 2.25
N ASP A 21 20.75 -9.55 3.39
CA ASP A 21 19.53 -8.75 3.54
C ASP A 21 19.86 -7.51 4.39
N VAL A 22 19.46 -6.34 3.91
CA VAL A 22 19.73 -5.05 4.55
C VAL A 22 18.45 -4.24 4.56
N GLU A 23 18.06 -3.81 5.76
CA GLU A 23 16.96 -2.89 5.98
C GLU A 23 17.48 -1.62 6.64
N ILE A 24 17.10 -0.47 6.10
CA ILE A 24 17.38 0.83 6.72
C ILE A 24 16.06 1.52 6.98
N VAL A 25 15.79 1.84 8.24
CA VAL A 25 14.60 2.57 8.64
C VAL A 25 15.00 3.98 9.03
N SER A 26 14.32 4.96 8.45
CA SER A 26 14.26 6.31 8.97
C SER A 26 13.03 6.46 9.86
N LYS A 27 13.23 6.95 11.09
CA LYS A 27 12.17 7.25 12.07
C LYS A 27 11.31 8.48 11.71
N VAL A 28 11.46 9.01 10.50
CA VAL A 28 10.71 10.16 10.00
C VAL A 28 10.14 9.88 8.62
N GLY A 29 9.02 10.53 8.31
CA GLY A 29 8.31 10.39 7.04
C GLY A 29 7.70 11.71 6.56
N VAL A 30 6.75 11.62 5.62
CA VAL A 30 6.15 12.82 5.02
C VAL A 30 5.38 13.69 6.01
N ALA A 31 4.91 13.15 7.13
CA ALA A 31 4.22 13.89 8.18
C ALA A 31 5.16 14.86 8.93
N ASN A 32 6.47 14.63 8.89
CA ASN A 32 7.48 15.51 9.47
C ASN A 32 7.89 16.66 8.54
N LEU A 33 7.43 16.66 7.29
CA LEU A 33 7.75 17.70 6.31
C LEU A 33 6.81 18.90 6.44
N PRO A 34 7.27 20.13 6.11
CA PRO A 34 6.37 21.22 5.77
C PRO A 34 5.38 20.80 4.68
N ASP A 35 4.13 21.28 4.75
CA ASP A 35 3.08 20.84 3.82
C ASP A 35 3.43 21.13 2.35
N SER A 36 4.14 22.23 2.09
CA SER A 36 4.62 22.60 0.75
C SER A 36 5.59 21.58 0.12
N LEU A 37 6.14 20.66 0.91
CA LEU A 37 7.08 19.64 0.48
C LEU A 37 6.48 18.22 0.49
N TRP A 38 5.20 18.08 0.83
CA TRP A 38 4.55 16.77 0.96
C TRP A 38 4.62 15.94 -0.34
N ALA A 39 4.36 16.56 -1.50
CA ALA A 39 4.41 15.89 -2.80
C ALA A 39 5.81 15.36 -3.16
N ALA A 40 6.85 16.14 -2.85
CA ALA A 40 8.24 15.73 -3.02
C ALA A 40 8.61 14.62 -2.02
N GLY A 41 8.19 14.77 -0.76
CA GLY A 41 8.24 13.75 0.29
C GLY A 41 7.73 12.39 -0.17
N ARG A 42 6.48 12.37 -0.61
CA ARG A 42 5.77 11.14 -0.97
C ARG A 42 6.42 10.41 -2.14
N SER A 43 7.11 11.13 -3.02
CA SER A 43 7.85 10.59 -4.15
C SER A 43 9.34 10.34 -3.89
N ALA A 44 9.88 10.73 -2.73
CA ALA A 44 11.32 10.72 -2.50
C ALA A 44 11.92 9.31 -2.64
N GLY A 45 11.30 8.28 -2.06
CA GLY A 45 11.77 6.89 -2.23
C GLY A 45 11.77 6.45 -3.70
N ASN A 46 10.72 6.75 -4.46
CA ASN A 46 10.68 6.40 -5.88
C ASN A 46 11.78 7.12 -6.69
N LEU A 47 12.03 8.39 -6.37
CA LEU A 47 13.10 9.15 -7.02
C LEU A 47 14.50 8.70 -6.60
N LEU A 48 14.70 8.29 -5.34
CA LEU A 48 15.95 7.65 -4.90
C LEU A 48 16.24 6.39 -5.73
N ARG A 49 15.22 5.56 -5.98
CA ARG A 49 15.38 4.35 -6.78
C ARG A 49 15.64 4.64 -8.27
N THR A 50 14.88 5.56 -8.86
CA THR A 50 14.83 5.75 -10.33
C THR A 50 15.63 6.93 -10.85
N GLY A 51 16.16 7.77 -9.96
CA GLY A 51 16.84 9.02 -10.29
C GLY A 51 18.33 8.89 -10.61
N GLY A 52 18.95 7.76 -10.25
CA GLY A 52 20.40 7.59 -10.33
C GLY A 52 21.14 8.36 -9.22
N THR A 53 22.46 8.42 -9.33
CA THR A 53 23.34 9.08 -8.37
C THR A 53 24.14 10.21 -9.03
N THR A 54 24.88 11.00 -8.26
CA THR A 54 25.79 12.01 -8.82
C THR A 54 26.85 11.41 -9.75
N ARG A 55 27.19 10.12 -9.61
CA ARG A 55 28.19 9.43 -10.44
C ARG A 55 27.58 8.52 -11.50
N LEU A 56 26.34 8.05 -11.30
CA LEU A 56 25.69 7.06 -12.17
C LEU A 56 24.38 7.61 -12.73
N THR A 57 24.18 7.45 -14.03
CA THR A 57 22.87 7.72 -14.66
C THR A 57 21.84 6.70 -14.15
N PRO A 58 20.53 7.03 -14.21
CA PRO A 58 19.46 6.07 -13.92
C PRO A 58 19.67 4.70 -14.57
N ASP A 59 19.92 4.66 -15.88
CA ASP A 59 20.10 3.43 -16.64
C ASP A 59 21.36 2.66 -16.21
N SER A 60 22.40 3.35 -15.74
CA SER A 60 23.61 2.69 -15.21
C SER A 60 23.34 2.04 -13.86
N VAL A 61 22.55 2.68 -13.00
CA VAL A 61 22.08 2.07 -11.75
C VAL A 61 21.26 0.81 -12.04
N ASP A 62 20.32 0.88 -12.97
CA ASP A 62 19.50 -0.29 -13.35
C ASP A 62 20.35 -1.44 -13.90
N LYS A 63 21.32 -1.15 -14.78
CA LYS A 63 22.25 -2.17 -15.30
C LYS A 63 23.10 -2.81 -14.20
N LEU A 64 23.55 -2.05 -13.21
CA LEU A 64 24.31 -2.61 -12.09
C LEU A 64 23.44 -3.51 -11.21
N ILE A 65 22.22 -3.07 -10.92
CA ILE A 65 21.24 -3.86 -10.16
C ILE A 65 20.95 -5.18 -10.89
N GLU A 66 20.71 -5.14 -12.19
CA GLU A 66 20.45 -6.33 -13.01
C GLU A 66 21.68 -7.25 -13.08
N PHE A 67 22.86 -6.69 -13.40
CA PHE A 67 24.08 -7.47 -13.60
C PHE A 67 24.51 -8.24 -12.34
N TYR A 68 24.37 -7.62 -11.17
CA TYR A 68 24.72 -8.24 -9.89
C TYR A 68 23.54 -8.97 -9.22
N ALA A 69 22.38 -9.02 -9.89
CA ALA A 69 21.13 -9.57 -9.37
C ALA A 69 20.76 -9.00 -7.98
N LEU A 70 20.87 -7.69 -7.84
CA LEU A 70 20.52 -6.96 -6.63
C LEU A 70 19.03 -6.62 -6.62
N ASN A 71 18.48 -6.47 -5.42
CA ASN A 71 17.22 -5.78 -5.21
C ASN A 71 17.50 -4.57 -4.31
N ILE A 72 17.11 -3.38 -4.74
CA ILE A 72 17.21 -2.16 -3.93
C ILE A 72 15.88 -1.43 -4.07
N GLY A 73 15.26 -1.14 -2.93
CA GLY A 73 13.99 -0.44 -2.81
C GLY A 73 14.09 0.72 -1.84
N PHE A 74 13.30 1.76 -2.08
CA PHE A 74 13.12 2.88 -1.16
C PHE A 74 11.65 3.24 -1.10
N GLN A 75 11.15 3.49 0.11
CA GLN A 75 9.77 3.84 0.34
C GLN A 75 9.67 4.95 1.39
N THR A 76 9.03 6.05 1.01
CA THR A 76 8.66 7.09 1.98
C THR A 76 7.26 6.81 2.52
N GLY A 77 7.15 6.55 3.82
CA GLY A 77 5.88 6.43 4.54
C GLY A 77 5.48 7.74 5.21
N ASN A 78 4.41 7.66 6.01
CA ASN A 78 3.86 8.81 6.72
C ASN A 78 4.76 9.29 7.86
N GLU A 79 5.12 8.39 8.77
CA GLU A 79 5.95 8.71 9.93
C GLU A 79 7.30 7.99 9.91
N ASN A 80 7.45 6.94 9.09
CA ASN A 80 8.71 6.24 8.87
C ASN A 80 8.98 6.10 7.36
N SER A 81 10.24 5.98 6.99
CA SER A 81 10.68 5.69 5.62
C SER A 81 11.66 4.53 5.62
N PHE A 82 11.67 3.72 4.57
CA PHE A 82 12.39 2.46 4.52
C PHE A 82 13.27 2.38 3.27
N ALA A 83 14.42 1.72 3.40
CA ALA A 83 15.20 1.22 2.29
C ALA A 83 15.45 -0.27 2.49
N THR A 84 15.18 -1.08 1.47
CA THR A 84 15.41 -2.52 1.49
C THR A 84 16.43 -2.88 0.44
N MET A 85 17.35 -3.78 0.77
CA MET A 85 18.43 -4.17 -0.12
C MET A 85 18.71 -5.65 0.06
N PHE A 86 18.78 -6.38 -1.04
CA PHE A 86 19.01 -7.81 -1.03
C PHE A 86 19.93 -8.22 -2.18
N GLY A 87 20.80 -9.19 -1.94
CA GLY A 87 21.68 -9.72 -2.99
C GLY A 87 22.59 -10.84 -2.50
N LEU A 88 23.47 -11.31 -3.39
CA LEU A 88 24.47 -12.34 -3.07
C LEU A 88 25.61 -11.74 -2.24
N SER A 89 26.04 -12.46 -1.19
CA SER A 89 27.09 -12.00 -0.26
C SER A 89 28.43 -11.70 -0.92
N ARG A 90 28.78 -12.43 -1.99
CA ARG A 90 29.98 -12.14 -2.80
C ARG A 90 29.98 -10.74 -3.44
N TYR A 91 28.81 -10.10 -3.56
CA TYR A 91 28.64 -8.73 -4.07
C TYR A 91 28.22 -7.75 -2.96
N ARG A 92 28.29 -8.13 -1.68
CA ARG A 92 27.96 -7.28 -0.51
C ARG A 92 28.48 -5.87 -0.66
N ASP A 93 29.77 -5.73 -0.93
CA ASP A 93 30.40 -4.42 -0.98
C ASP A 93 29.84 -3.55 -2.12
N ARG A 94 29.51 -4.16 -3.27
CA ARG A 94 28.87 -3.47 -4.40
C ARG A 94 27.45 -3.05 -4.08
N LEU A 95 26.68 -3.92 -3.42
CA LEU A 95 25.32 -3.62 -2.96
C LEU A 95 25.32 -2.43 -2.00
N LEU A 96 26.16 -2.49 -0.96
CA LEU A 96 26.25 -1.43 0.05
C LEU A 96 26.78 -0.12 -0.53
N ASP A 97 27.81 -0.17 -1.40
CA ASP A 97 28.32 1.02 -2.08
C ASP A 97 27.22 1.71 -2.91
N LEU A 98 26.51 0.95 -3.74
CA LEU A 98 25.46 1.50 -4.59
C LEU A 98 24.30 2.08 -3.76
N ALA A 99 23.84 1.35 -2.74
CA ALA A 99 22.69 1.76 -1.96
C ALA A 99 22.98 2.99 -1.08
N PHE A 100 24.16 3.06 -0.46
CA PHE A 100 24.57 4.26 0.27
C PHE A 100 24.86 5.44 -0.67
N GLU A 101 25.34 5.20 -1.89
CA GLU A 101 25.49 6.25 -2.89
C GLU A 101 24.13 6.82 -3.33
N MET A 102 23.13 5.95 -3.54
CA MET A 102 21.75 6.37 -3.83
C MET A 102 21.16 7.16 -2.66
N LEU A 103 21.36 6.70 -1.42
CA LEU A 103 20.86 7.37 -0.22
C LEU A 103 21.52 8.72 0.05
N ARG A 104 22.84 8.84 -0.14
CA ARG A 104 23.60 10.04 0.24
C ARG A 104 23.72 11.05 -0.89
N ASN A 105 23.89 10.56 -2.12
CA ASN A 105 24.26 11.36 -3.28
C ASN A 105 23.33 11.09 -4.47
N PRO A 106 22.00 11.22 -4.31
CA PRO A 106 21.09 11.08 -5.42
C PRO A 106 21.34 12.17 -6.46
N ARG A 107 21.04 11.85 -7.71
CA ARG A 107 21.10 12.84 -8.80
C ARG A 107 19.91 13.80 -8.73
N ASP A 108 20.16 15.08 -8.97
CA ASP A 108 19.10 16.05 -9.25
C ASP A 108 18.66 15.96 -10.73
N ASP A 109 18.13 14.81 -11.13
CA ASP A 109 17.69 14.63 -12.51
C ASP A 109 16.34 15.33 -12.75
N SER A 110 16.39 16.52 -13.34
CA SER A 110 15.19 17.29 -13.65
C SER A 110 14.20 16.55 -14.57
N SER A 111 14.67 15.64 -15.43
CA SER A 111 13.80 14.84 -16.30
C SER A 111 13.02 13.81 -15.49
N ARG A 112 13.67 13.16 -14.51
CA ARG A 112 13.02 12.20 -13.61
C ARG A 112 12.03 12.88 -12.68
N VAL A 113 12.38 14.05 -12.13
CA VAL A 113 11.44 14.86 -11.32
C VAL A 113 10.21 15.25 -12.13
N ARG A 114 10.38 15.74 -13.37
CA ARG A 114 9.25 16.08 -14.26
C ARG A 114 8.38 14.86 -14.59
N LEU A 115 9.00 13.71 -14.86
CA LEU A 115 8.28 12.47 -15.12
C LEU A 115 7.45 12.05 -13.91
N THR A 116 8.03 12.06 -12.70
CA THR A 116 7.31 11.75 -11.47
C THR A 116 6.17 12.74 -11.21
N ALA A 117 6.36 14.03 -11.45
CA ALA A 117 5.30 15.03 -11.35
C ALA A 117 4.16 14.75 -12.35
N ALA A 118 4.48 14.38 -13.60
CA ALA A 118 3.49 14.00 -14.60
C ALA A 118 2.71 12.73 -14.20
N GLN A 119 3.38 11.73 -13.61
CA GLN A 119 2.73 10.53 -13.08
C GLN A 119 1.81 10.86 -11.90
N GLN A 120 2.22 11.76 -10.99
CA GLN A 120 1.34 12.23 -9.91
C GLN A 120 0.13 12.99 -10.47
N GLN A 121 0.32 13.81 -11.50
CA GLN A 121 -0.76 14.54 -12.16
C GLN A 121 -1.79 13.59 -12.80
N GLU A 122 -1.33 12.50 -13.40
CA GLU A 122 -2.21 11.47 -13.96
C GLU A 122 -2.91 10.67 -12.86
N SER A 123 -2.20 10.31 -11.79
CA SER A 123 -2.79 9.70 -10.59
C SER A 123 -3.89 10.58 -9.97
N TRP A 124 -3.69 11.90 -9.97
CA TRP A 124 -4.70 12.86 -9.53
C TRP A 124 -5.91 12.88 -10.45
N ARG A 125 -5.73 12.87 -11.79
CA ARG A 125 -6.84 12.85 -12.75
C ARG A 125 -7.71 11.59 -12.59
N ARG A 126 -7.07 10.44 -12.44
CA ARG A 126 -7.70 9.13 -12.31
C ARG A 126 -8.14 8.76 -10.90
N ARG A 127 -7.99 9.67 -9.93
CA ARG A 127 -8.23 9.36 -8.51
C ARG A 127 -9.65 8.86 -8.23
N ASN A 128 -10.61 9.29 -9.04
CA ASN A 128 -12.03 8.97 -8.87
C ASN A 128 -12.47 7.71 -9.63
N ASP A 129 -11.56 7.03 -10.35
CA ASP A 129 -11.90 5.83 -11.13
C ASP A 129 -12.32 4.70 -10.20
N GLN A 130 -11.49 4.41 -9.18
CA GLN A 130 -11.63 3.27 -8.28
C GLN A 130 -12.45 3.61 -7.02
N PRO A 131 -13.59 2.95 -6.76
CA PRO A 131 -14.46 3.24 -5.62
C PRO A 131 -13.78 3.06 -4.26
N GLY A 132 -12.95 2.02 -4.11
CA GLY A 132 -12.19 1.78 -2.88
C GLY A 132 -11.20 2.91 -2.57
N SER A 133 -10.55 3.46 -3.60
CA SER A 133 -9.66 4.62 -3.45
C SER A 133 -10.42 5.89 -3.08
N VAL A 134 -11.62 6.09 -3.63
CA VAL A 134 -12.52 7.18 -3.24
C VAL A 134 -12.93 7.04 -1.78
N LEU A 135 -13.33 5.83 -1.35
CA LEU A 135 -13.68 5.52 0.03
C LEU A 135 -12.52 5.79 0.99
N GLY A 136 -11.31 5.33 0.67
CA GLY A 136 -10.12 5.55 1.51
C GLY A 136 -9.82 7.03 1.73
N ARG A 137 -9.90 7.85 0.66
CA ARG A 137 -9.70 9.31 0.76
C ARG A 137 -10.80 9.99 1.55
N ALA A 138 -12.07 9.67 1.26
CA ALA A 138 -13.21 10.23 1.97
C ALA A 138 -13.14 9.88 3.47
N TRP A 139 -12.82 8.63 3.79
CA TRP A 139 -12.59 8.18 5.16
C TRP A 139 -11.49 8.98 5.86
N GLY A 140 -10.31 9.08 5.25
CA GLY A 140 -9.20 9.85 5.80
C GLY A 140 -9.55 11.30 6.09
N GLN A 141 -10.21 11.97 5.14
CA GLN A 141 -10.63 13.36 5.32
C GLN A 141 -11.70 13.51 6.41
N VAL A 142 -12.67 12.61 6.48
CA VAL A 142 -13.78 12.70 7.46
C VAL A 142 -13.29 12.42 8.89
N VAL A 143 -12.36 11.48 9.02
CA VAL A 143 -11.92 10.95 10.33
C VAL A 143 -10.71 11.71 10.85
N LEU A 144 -9.77 12.09 9.99
CA LEU A 144 -8.51 12.73 10.38
C LEU A 144 -8.41 14.21 9.94
N GLY A 145 -9.39 14.72 9.18
CA GLY A 145 -9.39 16.11 8.72
C GLY A 145 -8.16 16.42 7.86
N ASP A 146 -7.58 17.59 8.11
CA ASP A 146 -6.38 18.06 7.40
C ASP A 146 -5.06 17.53 8.01
N HIS A 147 -5.14 16.56 8.93
CA HIS A 147 -3.95 15.96 9.53
C HIS A 147 -3.09 15.26 8.44
N PRO A 148 -1.74 15.33 8.50
CA PRO A 148 -0.88 14.71 7.48
C PRO A 148 -1.14 13.22 7.22
N LEU A 149 -1.56 12.48 8.25
CA LEU A 149 -1.93 11.06 8.15
C LEU A 149 -3.23 10.81 7.36
N GLY A 150 -4.11 11.81 7.27
CA GLY A 150 -5.33 11.77 6.45
C GLY A 150 -5.09 12.10 4.97
N ARG A 151 -3.86 12.47 4.59
CA ARG A 151 -3.52 12.88 3.23
C ARG A 151 -3.09 11.67 2.38
N PHE A 152 -3.75 11.49 1.24
CA PHE A 152 -3.48 10.35 0.34
C PHE A 152 -2.81 10.75 -0.98
N GLN A 153 -2.98 12.00 -1.43
CA GLN A 153 -2.49 12.47 -2.72
C GLN A 153 -2.04 13.93 -2.63
N ALA A 154 -1.08 14.27 -3.47
CA ALA A 154 -0.65 15.64 -3.68
C ALA A 154 -1.69 16.40 -4.51
N THR A 155 -1.90 17.67 -4.19
CA THR A 155 -2.77 18.57 -4.95
C THR A 155 -2.09 19.02 -6.25
N PRO A 156 -2.84 19.48 -7.27
CA PRO A 156 -2.25 20.01 -8.50
C PRO A 156 -1.26 21.15 -8.26
N ALA A 157 -1.53 22.01 -7.28
CA ALA A 157 -0.62 23.10 -6.90
C ALA A 157 0.71 22.58 -6.34
N GLU A 158 0.67 21.55 -5.50
CA GLU A 158 1.88 20.92 -4.97
C GLU A 158 2.67 20.16 -6.04
N ILE A 159 1.97 19.48 -6.96
CA ILE A 159 2.58 18.78 -8.09
C ILE A 159 3.26 19.79 -9.03
N ALA A 160 2.61 20.91 -9.33
CA ALA A 160 3.17 21.97 -10.16
C ALA A 160 4.41 22.63 -9.53
N ALA A 161 4.47 22.66 -8.20
CA ALA A 161 5.59 23.20 -7.45
C ALA A 161 6.75 22.19 -7.26
N PHE A 162 6.63 20.96 -7.77
CA PHE A 162 7.65 19.94 -7.60
C PHE A 162 8.90 20.26 -8.44
N ALA A 163 10.05 20.37 -7.78
CA ALA A 163 11.34 20.68 -8.39
C ALA A 163 12.51 19.88 -7.75
N PRO A 164 13.67 19.75 -8.44
CA PRO A 164 14.80 18.96 -7.95
C PRO A 164 15.38 19.42 -6.60
N ASP A 165 15.41 20.74 -6.36
CA ASP A 165 15.86 21.33 -5.10
C ASP A 165 14.97 20.91 -3.93
N ARG A 166 13.65 20.82 -4.13
CA ARG A 166 12.71 20.30 -3.13
C ARG A 166 12.92 18.82 -2.84
N PHE A 167 13.18 18.01 -3.87
CA PHE A 167 13.54 16.61 -3.69
C PHE A 167 14.82 16.46 -2.86
N ARG A 168 15.87 17.21 -3.22
CA ARG A 168 17.14 17.21 -2.48
C ARG A 168 16.94 17.62 -1.02
N TRP A 169 16.16 18.68 -0.77
CA TRP A 169 15.86 19.13 0.59
C TRP A 169 15.21 18.04 1.43
N VAL A 170 14.24 17.33 0.83
CA VAL A 170 13.49 16.24 1.46
C VAL A 170 14.42 15.06 1.74
N GLN A 171 15.18 14.61 0.74
CA GLN A 171 16.06 13.45 0.89
C GLN A 171 17.10 13.67 1.98
N GLN A 172 17.75 14.85 2.02
CA GLN A 172 18.77 15.18 3.02
C GLN A 172 18.25 15.19 4.47
N ARG A 173 16.92 15.24 4.67
CA ARG A 173 16.29 15.31 6.00
C ARG A 173 15.55 14.04 6.37
N LEU A 174 14.94 13.36 5.41
CA LEU A 174 14.32 12.07 5.67
C LEU A 174 15.36 10.96 5.76
N TYR A 175 16.45 11.02 5.00
CA TYR A 175 17.49 9.99 4.98
C TYR A 175 18.81 10.57 5.48
N CYS A 176 18.91 10.76 6.80
CA CYS A 176 20.08 11.32 7.46
C CYS A 176 20.37 10.61 8.79
N PRO A 177 21.64 10.60 9.26
CA PRO A 177 22.10 9.67 10.29
C PRO A 177 21.31 9.67 11.59
N ASP A 178 20.90 10.85 12.09
CA ASP A 178 20.20 10.98 13.38
C ASP A 178 18.82 10.32 13.39
N HIS A 179 18.29 9.93 12.22
CA HIS A 179 16.99 9.27 12.08
C HIS A 179 17.10 7.82 11.63
N LEU A 180 18.29 7.36 11.21
CA LEU A 180 18.46 6.03 10.65
C LEU A 180 18.70 4.96 11.72
N LEU A 181 18.17 3.78 11.47
CA LEU A 181 18.60 2.52 12.05
C LEU A 181 18.86 1.55 10.91
N ILE A 182 19.85 0.68 11.08
CA ILE A 182 20.23 -0.30 10.07
C ILE A 182 20.08 -1.70 10.66
N GLY A 183 19.40 -2.59 9.96
CA GLY A 183 19.37 -4.03 10.20
C GLY A 183 20.08 -4.75 9.06
N ILE A 184 20.99 -5.67 9.37
CA ILE A 184 21.67 -6.51 8.38
C ILE A 184 21.66 -7.96 8.84
N ALA A 185 21.29 -8.86 7.93
CA ALA A 185 21.32 -10.29 8.17
C ALA A 185 21.90 -11.05 6.98
N GLY A 186 22.55 -12.18 7.23
CA GLY A 186 23.03 -13.10 6.19
C GLY A 186 24.53 -13.38 6.27
N ASP A 187 25.10 -13.80 5.14
CA ASP A 187 26.46 -14.34 5.06
C ASP A 187 27.49 -13.20 4.99
N PHE A 188 28.08 -12.86 6.13
CA PHE A 188 29.15 -11.88 6.28
C PHE A 188 30.00 -12.22 7.49
N VAL A 189 31.18 -11.61 7.61
CA VAL A 189 31.95 -11.60 8.86
C VAL A 189 31.74 -10.24 9.53
N GLU A 190 31.25 -10.23 10.77
CA GLU A 190 30.86 -9.01 11.49
C GLU A 190 31.91 -7.89 11.40
N LYS A 191 33.17 -8.23 11.69
CA LYS A 191 34.29 -7.27 11.68
C LYS A 191 34.46 -6.57 10.33
N ASP A 192 34.36 -7.30 9.23
CA ASP A 192 34.55 -6.77 7.89
C ASP A 192 33.35 -5.93 7.44
N LEU A 193 32.14 -6.37 7.78
CA LEU A 193 30.92 -5.63 7.51
C LEU A 193 30.92 -4.30 8.28
N VAL A 194 31.25 -4.31 9.57
CA VAL A 194 31.33 -3.09 10.39
C VAL A 194 32.38 -2.14 9.81
N ALA A 195 33.57 -2.62 9.42
CA ALA A 195 34.58 -1.78 8.79
C ALA A 195 34.08 -1.14 7.48
N LYS A 196 33.34 -1.89 6.66
CA LYS A 196 32.70 -1.38 5.43
C LYS A 196 31.64 -0.32 5.74
N LEU A 197 30.79 -0.54 6.74
CA LEU A 197 29.79 0.44 7.16
C LEU A 197 30.44 1.73 7.67
N GLU A 198 31.48 1.62 8.51
CA GLU A 198 32.25 2.76 9.01
C GLU A 198 32.88 3.58 7.87
N GLN A 199 33.37 2.91 6.82
CA GLN A 199 33.81 3.59 5.60
C GLN A 199 32.65 4.32 4.90
N LEU A 200 31.50 3.66 4.75
CA LEU A 200 30.32 4.20 4.06
C LEU A 200 29.65 5.36 4.79
N VAL A 201 29.77 5.44 6.10
CA VAL A 201 29.21 6.55 6.91
C VAL A 201 30.24 7.65 7.19
N ARG A 202 31.50 7.47 6.80
CA ARG A 202 32.54 8.48 6.98
C ARG A 202 32.13 9.81 6.34
N GLY A 203 32.28 10.89 7.11
CA GLY A 203 31.90 12.24 6.69
C GLY A 203 30.39 12.45 6.52
N TRP A 204 29.54 11.49 6.90
CA TRP A 204 28.10 11.68 6.92
C TRP A 204 27.71 12.40 8.22
N GLY A 205 27.60 13.73 8.14
CA GLY A 205 27.27 14.58 9.27
C GLY A 205 25.82 14.47 9.74
N LYS A 206 25.51 15.25 10.79
CA LYS A 206 24.19 15.32 11.42
C LYS A 206 23.09 15.75 10.46
N CYS A 207 21.85 15.45 10.83
CA CYS A 207 20.67 15.82 10.07
C CYS A 207 20.52 17.36 9.98
N PRO A 208 20.27 17.92 8.79
CA PRO A 208 19.89 19.32 8.65
C PRO A 208 18.57 19.61 9.37
N ALA A 209 18.46 20.80 9.98
CA ALA A 209 17.21 21.27 10.58
C ALA A 209 16.11 21.52 9.53
N GLY A 210 14.85 21.52 9.96
CA GLY A 210 13.68 21.90 9.14
C GLY A 210 12.53 20.90 9.13
N LEU A 211 12.71 19.71 9.72
CA LEU A 211 11.59 18.83 10.03
C LEU A 211 10.76 19.41 11.19
N ARG A 212 9.46 19.12 11.18
CA ARG A 212 8.53 19.43 12.26
C ARG A 212 8.10 18.14 12.99
N PRO A 213 7.71 18.23 14.28
CA PRO A 213 7.03 17.13 14.92
C PRO A 213 5.71 16.85 14.20
N VAL A 214 5.31 15.57 14.20
CA VAL A 214 3.97 15.18 13.71
C VAL A 214 2.93 15.83 14.63
N PRO A 215 1.93 16.53 14.10
CA PRO A 215 0.91 17.15 14.95
C PRO A 215 0.15 16.09 15.77
N PRO A 216 -0.46 16.48 16.90
CA PRO A 216 -1.37 15.61 17.63
C PRO A 216 -2.54 15.19 16.74
N LEU A 217 -2.93 13.92 16.83
CA LEU A 217 -4.04 13.39 16.05
C LEU A 217 -5.35 13.68 16.77
N VAL A 218 -6.28 14.36 16.10
CA VAL A 218 -7.65 14.53 16.57
C VAL A 218 -8.57 13.74 15.67
N ILE A 219 -9.13 12.65 16.21
CA ILE A 219 -10.02 11.76 15.46
C ILE A 219 -11.46 12.27 15.62
N ALA A 220 -12.15 12.42 14.50
CA ALA A 220 -13.53 12.87 14.50
C ALA A 220 -14.46 11.87 15.19
N GLN A 221 -15.45 12.39 15.91
CA GLN A 221 -16.45 11.59 16.60
C GLN A 221 -17.68 11.34 15.72
N GLY A 222 -18.38 10.24 15.96
CA GLY A 222 -19.68 9.92 15.34
C GLY A 222 -20.84 10.01 16.33
N PRO A 223 -22.03 9.48 15.99
CA PRO A 223 -22.36 8.79 14.74
C PRO A 223 -22.61 9.76 13.59
N ARG A 224 -22.22 9.37 12.37
CA ARG A 224 -22.48 10.12 11.12
C ARG A 224 -22.63 9.16 9.94
N VAL A 225 -23.52 9.44 9.00
CA VAL A 225 -23.66 8.68 7.75
C VAL A 225 -23.32 9.59 6.59
N LEU A 226 -22.34 9.21 5.79
CA LEU A 226 -21.82 10.01 4.67
C LEU A 226 -21.89 9.21 3.38
N LEU A 227 -22.42 9.82 2.33
CA LEU A 227 -22.58 9.21 1.02
C LEU A 227 -21.74 9.95 -0.02
N VAL A 228 -20.87 9.22 -0.71
CA VAL A 228 -20.25 9.67 -1.95
C VAL A 228 -20.98 8.97 -3.10
N GLU A 229 -21.81 9.72 -3.81
CA GLU A 229 -22.58 9.19 -4.95
C GLU A 229 -21.62 8.79 -6.09
N LYS A 230 -21.71 7.54 -6.55
CA LYS A 230 -20.91 7.06 -7.68
C LYS A 230 -21.67 5.96 -8.43
N ASP A 231 -21.69 6.05 -9.75
CA ASP A 231 -22.34 5.05 -10.60
C ASP A 231 -21.52 3.75 -10.65
N VAL A 232 -21.82 2.82 -9.72
CA VAL A 232 -21.16 1.51 -9.59
C VAL A 232 -22.17 0.44 -9.16
N ASN A 233 -21.89 -0.81 -9.55
CA ASN A 233 -22.75 -1.96 -9.23
C ASN A 233 -22.56 -2.51 -7.80
N GLN A 234 -21.43 -2.18 -7.16
CA GLN A 234 -21.11 -2.58 -5.80
C GLN A 234 -20.89 -1.35 -4.92
N THR A 235 -21.47 -1.39 -3.73
CA THR A 235 -21.28 -0.35 -2.72
C THR A 235 -20.04 -0.67 -1.89
N ASN A 236 -19.16 0.32 -1.75
CA ASN A 236 -18.00 0.25 -0.88
C ASN A 236 -18.34 0.95 0.43
N ILE A 237 -18.19 0.23 1.54
CA ILE A 237 -18.59 0.66 2.88
C ILE A 237 -17.35 0.68 3.78
N ARG A 238 -17.24 1.73 4.60
CA ARG A 238 -16.39 1.73 5.79
C ARG A 238 -17.15 2.36 6.94
N MET A 239 -17.16 1.70 8.09
CA MET A 239 -17.74 2.22 9.32
C MET A 239 -16.78 2.05 10.49
N GLY A 240 -16.69 3.03 11.38
CA GLY A 240 -15.72 2.99 12.46
C GLY A 240 -15.82 4.20 13.39
N HIS A 241 -15.03 4.21 14.46
CA HIS A 241 -15.05 5.28 15.45
C HIS A 241 -13.66 5.50 16.07
N ALA A 242 -13.49 6.65 16.72
CA ALA A 242 -12.29 6.98 17.48
C ALA A 242 -12.16 6.14 18.76
N GLY A 243 -10.94 6.00 19.27
CA GLY A 243 -10.66 5.36 20.56
C GLY A 243 -10.38 3.86 20.44
N SER A 244 -9.52 3.49 19.49
CA SER A 244 -8.90 2.15 19.48
C SER A 244 -7.84 2.04 20.59
N ILE A 245 -7.31 0.85 20.77
CA ILE A 245 -6.27 0.54 21.75
C ILE A 245 -4.88 0.78 21.13
N LYS A 246 -3.97 1.35 21.93
CA LYS A 246 -2.55 1.45 21.56
C LYS A 246 -1.85 0.11 21.69
N VAL A 247 -0.85 -0.13 20.85
CA VAL A 247 0.03 -1.29 20.99
C VAL A 247 0.87 -1.12 22.27
N ALA A 248 0.64 -1.99 23.25
CA ALA A 248 1.32 -1.97 24.54
C ALA A 248 1.28 -3.35 25.22
N ASN A 249 2.20 -3.62 26.15
CA ASN A 249 2.20 -4.86 26.93
C ASN A 249 1.12 -4.81 28.02
N THR A 250 -0.16 -4.85 27.62
CA THR A 250 -1.30 -4.80 28.52
C THR A 250 -2.32 -5.89 28.19
N PRO A 251 -3.03 -6.44 29.19
CA PRO A 251 -4.09 -7.42 28.97
C PRO A 251 -5.16 -6.92 27.98
N GLU A 252 -5.49 -5.63 28.00
CA GLU A 252 -6.48 -5.03 27.10
C GLU A 252 -6.03 -5.07 25.64
N TYR A 253 -4.74 -4.80 25.36
CA TYR A 253 -4.22 -4.85 23.99
C TYR A 253 -4.30 -6.28 23.43
N PHE A 254 -3.86 -7.28 24.18
CA PHE A 254 -3.90 -8.67 23.73
C PHE A 254 -5.34 -9.19 23.59
N ALA A 255 -6.22 -8.84 24.53
CA ALA A 255 -7.64 -9.17 24.42
C ALA A 255 -8.27 -8.53 23.18
N ALA A 256 -7.80 -7.34 22.79
CA ALA A 256 -8.25 -6.68 21.59
C ALA A 256 -7.78 -7.40 20.31
N GLU A 257 -6.50 -7.76 20.19
CA GLU A 257 -6.05 -8.56 19.04
C GLU A 257 -6.91 -9.83 18.84
N VAL A 258 -7.23 -10.53 19.94
CA VAL A 258 -8.14 -11.69 19.91
C VAL A 258 -9.59 -11.32 19.53
N ALA A 259 -10.13 -10.21 20.02
CA ALA A 259 -11.48 -9.80 19.62
C ALA A 259 -11.57 -9.36 18.16
N ASP A 260 -10.55 -8.66 17.62
CA ASP A 260 -10.52 -8.30 16.19
C ASP A 260 -10.43 -9.55 15.32
N PHE A 261 -9.58 -10.52 15.69
CA PHE A 261 -9.50 -11.83 15.03
C PHE A 261 -10.89 -12.48 14.89
N LEU A 262 -11.66 -12.52 15.98
CA LEU A 262 -13.00 -13.11 16.03
C LEU A 262 -14.08 -12.26 15.35
N LEU A 263 -13.90 -10.94 15.31
CA LEU A 263 -14.86 -10.02 14.70
C LEU A 263 -14.77 -10.04 13.18
N GLY A 264 -13.59 -9.81 12.61
CA GLY A 264 -13.40 -9.65 11.17
C GLY A 264 -11.97 -9.39 10.71
N GLY A 265 -10.97 -9.45 11.59
CA GLY A 265 -9.56 -9.31 11.28
C GLY A 265 -8.99 -10.59 10.66
N ALA A 266 -7.92 -11.13 11.25
CA ALA A 266 -7.20 -12.28 10.70
C ALA A 266 -7.97 -13.62 10.75
N GLY A 267 -9.11 -13.70 11.45
CA GLY A 267 -9.89 -14.93 11.58
C GLY A 267 -10.55 -15.43 10.29
N GLY A 268 -10.63 -14.60 9.25
CA GLY A 268 -11.15 -15.01 7.94
C GLY A 268 -12.54 -15.63 8.05
N PHE A 269 -12.71 -16.86 7.56
CA PHE A 269 -14.00 -17.59 7.61
C PHE A 269 -14.47 -17.99 9.01
N ASN A 270 -13.63 -17.85 10.04
CA ASN A 270 -14.02 -18.06 11.43
C ASN A 270 -14.51 -16.77 12.09
N SER A 271 -14.40 -15.62 11.41
CA SER A 271 -14.83 -14.34 11.96
C SER A 271 -16.34 -14.11 11.81
N ARG A 272 -16.95 -13.45 12.79
CA ARG A 272 -18.39 -13.17 12.82
C ARG A 272 -18.87 -12.35 11.61
N LEU A 273 -18.09 -11.35 11.21
CA LEU A 273 -18.41 -10.52 10.04
C LEU A 273 -18.42 -11.36 8.76
N LEU A 274 -17.39 -12.17 8.52
CA LEU A 274 -17.31 -12.96 7.30
C LEU A 274 -18.37 -14.06 7.26
N GLN A 275 -18.62 -14.75 8.37
CA GLN A 275 -19.69 -15.74 8.46
C GLN A 275 -21.06 -15.11 8.16
N ARG A 276 -21.44 -14.07 8.90
CA ARG A 276 -22.82 -13.57 8.83
C ARG A 276 -23.09 -12.71 7.59
N VAL A 277 -22.16 -11.84 7.20
CA VAL A 277 -22.37 -10.93 6.06
C VAL A 277 -22.08 -11.63 4.73
N ARG A 278 -21.06 -12.48 4.66
CA ARG A 278 -20.68 -13.18 3.42
C ARG A 278 -21.27 -14.58 3.33
N SER A 279 -21.06 -15.46 4.32
CA SER A 279 -21.49 -16.87 4.20
C SER A 279 -23.00 -17.04 4.32
N ASP A 280 -23.62 -16.50 5.37
CA ASP A 280 -25.04 -16.71 5.66
C ASP A 280 -25.93 -15.86 4.75
N SER A 281 -25.56 -14.59 4.57
CA SER A 281 -26.39 -13.60 3.86
C SER A 281 -26.05 -13.45 2.38
N GLY A 282 -24.83 -13.80 1.96
CA GLY A 282 -24.36 -13.61 0.58
C GLY A 282 -24.25 -12.14 0.14
N PHE A 283 -24.19 -11.18 1.07
CA PHE A 283 -24.24 -9.75 0.77
C PHE A 283 -22.91 -9.21 0.23
N ALA A 284 -21.80 -9.70 0.78
CA ALA A 284 -20.45 -9.19 0.51
C ALA A 284 -19.54 -10.25 -0.12
N TYR A 285 -18.65 -9.82 -1.01
CA TYR A 285 -17.49 -10.63 -1.40
C TYR A 285 -16.34 -10.49 -0.40
N SER A 286 -16.14 -9.29 0.14
CA SER A 286 -15.14 -9.01 1.17
C SER A 286 -15.79 -8.19 2.27
N VAL A 287 -15.54 -8.60 3.51
CA VAL A 287 -15.89 -7.90 4.75
C VAL A 287 -14.78 -8.16 5.76
N PHE A 288 -14.39 -7.15 6.50
CA PHE A 288 -13.30 -7.24 7.47
C PHE A 288 -13.43 -6.19 8.56
N SER A 289 -12.67 -6.33 9.63
CA SER A 289 -12.42 -5.31 10.65
C SER A 289 -10.94 -5.09 10.84
N ASN A 290 -10.62 -3.97 11.47
CA ASN A 290 -9.28 -3.66 11.93
C ASN A 290 -9.39 -2.78 13.18
N TRP A 291 -8.67 -3.20 14.23
CA TRP A 291 -8.27 -2.30 15.29
C TRP A 291 -6.93 -1.66 14.92
N GLY A 292 -6.93 -0.33 14.78
CA GLY A 292 -5.70 0.39 14.45
C GLY A 292 -4.61 0.10 15.48
N SER A 293 -3.39 -0.13 14.98
CA SER A 293 -2.25 -0.62 15.74
C SER A 293 -1.11 0.39 15.67
N ASP A 294 -1.01 1.28 16.66
CA ASP A 294 0.09 2.26 16.77
C ASP A 294 0.57 2.36 18.24
N THR A 295 1.88 2.47 18.44
CA THR A 295 2.47 2.61 19.79
C THR A 295 2.49 4.06 20.29
N ARG A 296 2.45 5.04 19.37
CA ARG A 296 2.58 6.47 19.66
C ARG A 296 1.24 7.06 20.08
N ARG A 297 0.13 6.61 19.48
CA ARG A 297 -1.20 7.20 19.68
C ARG A 297 -2.33 6.17 19.59
N GLU A 298 -3.49 6.53 20.14
CA GLU A 298 -4.72 5.80 19.88
C GLU A 298 -5.14 6.03 18.44
N ASP A 299 -5.69 4.99 17.82
CA ASP A 299 -6.09 5.01 16.42
C ASP A 299 -7.61 4.77 16.30
N VAL A 300 -8.05 4.41 15.10
CA VAL A 300 -9.44 4.21 14.72
C VAL A 300 -9.74 2.71 14.68
N PHE A 301 -10.88 2.32 15.26
CA PHE A 301 -11.51 1.04 14.91
C PHE A 301 -12.30 1.23 13.62
N PHE A 302 -12.20 0.30 12.67
CA PHE A 302 -13.12 0.28 11.55
C PHE A 302 -13.42 -1.12 11.00
N ALA A 303 -14.61 -1.27 10.41
CA ALA A 303 -15.00 -2.38 9.58
C ALA A 303 -15.27 -1.91 8.14
N GLY A 304 -14.93 -2.74 7.17
CA GLY A 304 -15.08 -2.45 5.74
C GLY A 304 -15.78 -3.57 5.01
N ALA A 305 -16.53 -3.23 3.95
CA ALA A 305 -17.16 -4.23 3.08
C ALA A 305 -17.32 -3.74 1.64
N GLN A 306 -17.37 -4.69 0.70
CA GLN A 306 -17.83 -4.49 -0.66
C GLN A 306 -19.06 -5.36 -0.91
N VAL A 307 -20.21 -4.70 -1.07
CA VAL A 307 -21.52 -5.36 -1.11
C VAL A 307 -22.24 -5.08 -2.42
N ARG A 308 -23.19 -5.95 -2.79
CA ARG A 308 -24.13 -5.66 -3.89
C ARG A 308 -24.94 -4.42 -3.54
N ALA A 309 -25.15 -3.52 -4.51
CA ALA A 309 -25.85 -2.25 -4.26
C ALA A 309 -27.24 -2.47 -3.61
N GLU A 310 -27.99 -3.46 -4.10
CA GLU A 310 -29.31 -3.89 -3.61
C GLU A 310 -29.31 -4.57 -2.22
N LYS A 311 -28.17 -4.59 -1.50
CA LYS A 311 -28.05 -5.09 -0.12
C LYS A 311 -27.36 -4.10 0.81
N THR A 312 -27.22 -2.85 0.39
CA THR A 312 -26.42 -1.84 1.11
C THR A 312 -26.92 -1.59 2.53
N VAL A 313 -28.19 -1.23 2.71
CA VAL A 313 -28.74 -0.86 4.02
C VAL A 313 -28.87 -2.09 4.93
N ALA A 314 -29.26 -3.23 4.37
CA ALA A 314 -29.24 -4.51 5.07
C ALA A 314 -27.84 -4.88 5.59
N ALA A 315 -26.79 -4.75 4.76
CA ALA A 315 -25.42 -5.05 5.16
C ALA A 315 -24.89 -4.07 6.20
N LEU A 316 -25.16 -2.77 6.07
CA LEU A 316 -24.80 -1.76 7.07
C LEU A 316 -25.38 -2.09 8.44
N THR A 317 -26.67 -2.43 8.48
CA THR A 317 -27.37 -2.79 9.72
C THR A 317 -26.75 -4.04 10.33
N LEU A 318 -26.56 -5.09 9.52
CA LEU A 318 -25.98 -6.34 9.97
C LEU A 318 -24.55 -6.17 10.51
N MET A 319 -23.70 -5.39 9.82
CA MET A 319 -22.35 -5.11 10.28
C MET A 319 -22.34 -4.38 11.62
N ARG A 320 -23.16 -3.33 11.78
CA ARG A 320 -23.30 -2.59 13.05
C ARG A 320 -23.75 -3.51 14.18
N ASP A 321 -24.75 -4.36 13.92
CA ASP A 321 -25.30 -5.27 14.91
C ASP A 321 -24.27 -6.32 15.34
N ILE A 322 -23.45 -6.82 14.41
CA ILE A 322 -22.34 -7.75 14.71
C ILE A 322 -21.27 -7.08 15.57
N ILE A 323 -20.90 -5.83 15.24
CA ILE A 323 -19.94 -5.06 16.04
C ILE A 323 -20.46 -4.89 17.47
N GLY A 324 -21.73 -4.49 17.64
CA GLY A 324 -22.35 -4.34 18.95
C GLY A 324 -22.56 -5.67 19.69
N SER A 325 -22.64 -6.79 18.98
CA SER A 325 -22.84 -8.10 19.61
C SER A 325 -21.58 -8.67 20.25
N MET A 326 -20.39 -8.14 19.95
CA MET A 326 -19.14 -8.59 20.58
C MET A 326 -19.16 -8.44 22.11
N ALA A 327 -19.82 -7.40 22.62
CA ALA A 327 -19.97 -7.18 24.07
C ALA A 327 -21.14 -7.99 24.68
N SER A 328 -22.26 -8.11 23.96
CA SER A 328 -23.49 -8.72 24.49
C SER A 328 -23.62 -10.23 24.25
N GLN A 329 -22.87 -10.78 23.30
CA GLN A 329 -22.83 -12.21 22.99
C GLN A 329 -21.42 -12.73 23.25
N PRO A 330 -21.16 -13.29 24.45
CA PRO A 330 -19.84 -13.76 24.85
C PRO A 330 -19.24 -14.73 23.83
N VAL A 331 -17.94 -14.61 23.61
CA VAL A 331 -17.18 -15.62 22.89
C VAL A 331 -17.01 -16.85 23.77
N THR A 332 -16.88 -18.02 23.16
CA THR A 332 -16.63 -19.26 23.89
C THR A 332 -15.14 -19.45 24.16
N ALA A 333 -14.79 -20.34 25.10
CA ALA A 333 -13.40 -20.75 25.30
C ALA A 333 -12.78 -21.37 24.02
N GLN A 334 -13.59 -22.04 23.20
CA GLN A 334 -13.15 -22.61 21.93
C GLN A 334 -12.83 -21.53 20.89
N ASP A 335 -13.63 -20.46 20.83
CA ASP A 335 -13.36 -19.32 19.95
C ASP A 335 -12.03 -18.65 20.31
N VAL A 336 -11.82 -18.38 21.61
CA VAL A 336 -10.56 -17.80 22.10
C VAL A 336 -9.39 -18.72 21.82
N LYS A 337 -9.54 -20.04 22.06
CA LYS A 337 -8.47 -21.01 21.78
C LYS A 337 -8.11 -21.05 20.30
N LEU A 338 -9.12 -20.98 19.41
CA LEU A 338 -8.90 -20.91 17.97
C LEU A 338 -8.11 -19.66 17.56
N ALA A 339 -8.46 -18.51 18.13
CA ALA A 339 -7.74 -17.26 17.90
C ALA A 339 -6.29 -17.36 18.39
N GLN A 340 -6.09 -17.83 19.63
CA GLN A 340 -4.75 -18.04 20.21
C GLN A 340 -3.90 -18.97 19.36
N ASP A 341 -4.46 -20.11 18.93
CA ASP A 341 -3.74 -21.07 18.09
C ASP A 341 -3.40 -20.46 16.74
N ASN A 342 -4.29 -19.67 16.14
CA ASN A 342 -3.99 -19.04 14.86
C ASN A 342 -2.89 -17.98 15.00
N GLU A 343 -3.01 -17.09 15.99
CA GLU A 343 -2.01 -16.05 16.24
C GLU A 343 -0.65 -16.68 16.52
N VAL A 344 -0.56 -17.64 17.45
CA VAL A 344 0.70 -18.33 17.79
C VAL A 344 1.28 -19.06 16.57
N ASN A 345 0.47 -19.81 15.82
CA ASN A 345 0.95 -20.58 14.68
C ASN A 345 1.30 -19.72 13.46
N SER A 346 0.68 -18.55 13.32
CA SER A 346 0.99 -17.63 12.22
C SER A 346 2.20 -16.74 12.54
N PHE A 347 2.43 -16.43 13.82
CA PHE A 347 3.54 -15.58 14.26
C PHE A 347 4.91 -16.15 13.90
N VAL A 348 5.06 -17.48 13.89
CA VAL A 348 6.33 -18.14 13.50
C VAL A 348 6.78 -17.76 12.08
N PHE A 349 5.83 -17.44 11.19
CA PHE A 349 6.14 -17.04 9.82
C PHE A 349 6.74 -15.64 9.70
N GLN A 350 6.77 -14.87 10.80
CA GLN A 350 7.48 -13.60 10.88
C GLN A 350 8.99 -13.77 11.16
N PHE A 351 9.48 -14.99 11.36
CA PHE A 351 10.87 -15.27 11.75
C PHE A 351 11.48 -16.44 10.97
N GLN A 352 11.06 -16.66 9.72
CA GLN A 352 11.48 -17.83 8.93
C GLN A 352 12.93 -17.71 8.43
N ASN A 353 13.46 -16.49 8.32
CA ASN A 353 14.84 -16.26 7.90
C ASN A 353 15.48 -15.12 8.71
N ALA A 354 16.81 -15.05 8.67
CA ALA A 354 17.60 -14.09 9.42
C ALA A 354 17.22 -12.62 9.12
N GLY A 355 16.89 -12.30 7.86
CA GLY A 355 16.42 -10.97 7.46
C GLY A 355 15.15 -10.56 8.17
N GLN A 356 14.15 -11.45 8.23
CA GLN A 356 12.90 -11.20 8.94
C GLN A 356 13.12 -11.02 10.45
N ILE A 357 14.00 -11.81 11.07
CA ILE A 357 14.34 -11.68 12.50
C ILE A 357 14.90 -10.29 12.80
N VAL A 358 15.87 -9.83 11.99
CA VAL A 358 16.49 -8.52 12.18
C VAL A 358 15.51 -7.39 11.87
N GLY A 359 14.74 -7.49 10.79
CA GLY A 359 13.71 -6.50 10.44
C GLY A 359 12.67 -6.34 11.54
N GLN A 360 12.27 -7.45 12.19
CA GLN A 360 11.33 -7.39 13.30
C GLN A 360 11.91 -6.67 14.54
N GLN A 361 13.18 -6.94 14.88
CA GLN A 361 13.88 -6.23 15.96
C GLN A 361 14.05 -4.74 15.65
N LEU A 362 14.33 -4.42 14.38
CA LEU A 362 14.43 -3.05 13.90
C LEU A 362 13.10 -2.32 14.05
N GLN A 363 11.99 -2.97 13.68
CA GLN A 363 10.64 -2.41 13.83
C GLN A 363 10.28 -2.20 15.31
N TYR A 364 10.61 -3.14 16.21
CA TYR A 364 10.42 -2.94 17.65
C TYR A 364 11.16 -1.71 18.16
N ALA A 365 12.41 -1.51 17.73
CA ALA A 365 13.19 -0.33 18.11
C ALA A 365 12.63 0.99 17.55
N VAL A 366 12.03 0.95 16.36
CA VAL A 366 11.35 2.09 15.73
C VAL A 366 10.09 2.46 16.50
N ASP A 367 9.32 1.44 16.92
CA ASP A 367 8.06 1.63 17.64
C ASP A 367 8.23 1.84 19.15
N GLY A 368 9.47 1.76 19.66
CA GLY A 368 9.77 1.92 21.09
C GLY A 368 9.35 0.72 21.95
N LEU A 369 9.17 -0.44 21.32
CA LEU A 369 8.84 -1.69 21.98
C LEU A 369 10.11 -2.35 22.56
N PRO A 370 9.97 -3.14 23.64
CA PRO A 370 11.10 -3.87 24.21
C PRO A 370 11.62 -4.95 23.23
N ALA A 371 12.92 -5.23 23.26
CA ALA A 371 13.54 -6.21 22.36
C ALA A 371 12.95 -7.64 22.48
N ASN A 372 12.40 -8.00 23.65
CA ASN A 372 11.71 -9.26 23.90
C ASN A 372 10.19 -9.17 23.65
N TRP A 373 9.72 -8.20 22.85
CA TRP A 373 8.30 -8.03 22.55
C TRP A 373 7.63 -9.31 22.02
N PHE A 374 8.36 -10.13 21.26
CA PHE A 374 7.90 -11.46 20.82
C PHE A 374 7.38 -12.30 22.00
N ASP A 375 8.20 -12.46 23.05
CA ASP A 375 7.84 -13.29 24.20
C ASP A 375 6.65 -12.69 24.96
N LEU A 376 6.62 -11.37 25.08
CA LEU A 376 5.54 -10.65 25.74
C LEU A 376 4.22 -10.79 24.97
N TYR A 377 4.27 -10.68 23.64
CA TYR A 377 3.11 -10.80 22.77
C TYR A 377 2.52 -12.21 22.84
N LEU A 378 3.32 -13.26 22.67
CA LEU A 378 2.83 -14.63 22.73
C LEU A 378 2.25 -14.98 24.10
N LYS A 379 2.93 -14.61 25.19
CA LYS A 379 2.41 -14.81 26.55
C LYS A 379 1.12 -14.03 26.78
N GLY A 380 1.06 -12.80 26.27
CA GLY A 380 -0.09 -11.93 26.33
C GLY A 380 -1.32 -12.56 25.66
N ILE A 381 -1.18 -12.99 24.40
CA ILE A 381 -2.23 -13.66 23.63
C ILE A 381 -2.68 -14.96 24.29
N GLN A 382 -1.74 -15.81 24.72
CA GLN A 382 -2.04 -17.09 25.37
C GLN A 382 -2.77 -16.92 26.72
N ALA A 383 -2.60 -15.78 27.39
CA ALA A 383 -3.27 -15.48 28.65
C ALA A 383 -4.69 -14.91 28.48
N VAL A 384 -5.12 -14.59 27.24
CA VAL A 384 -6.44 -14.01 26.99
C VAL A 384 -7.56 -15.00 27.36
N THR A 385 -8.58 -14.49 28.04
CA THR A 385 -9.79 -15.22 28.44
C THR A 385 -11.04 -14.67 27.73
N PRO A 386 -12.10 -15.49 27.59
CA PRO A 386 -13.38 -15.02 27.06
C PRO A 386 -13.95 -13.78 27.75
N ASP A 387 -13.78 -13.67 29.07
CA ASP A 387 -14.23 -12.52 29.85
C ASP A 387 -13.47 -11.24 29.50
N GLN A 388 -12.16 -11.32 29.28
CA GLN A 388 -11.36 -10.17 28.85
C GLN A 388 -11.75 -9.71 27.43
N VAL A 389 -12.04 -10.66 26.53
CA VAL A 389 -12.55 -10.34 25.19
C VAL A 389 -13.90 -9.61 25.27
N ARG A 390 -14.80 -10.05 26.15
CA ARG A 390 -16.07 -9.35 26.39
C ARG A 390 -15.83 -7.94 26.94
N GLN A 391 -14.99 -7.81 27.97
CA GLN A 391 -14.70 -6.52 28.63
C GLN A 391 -14.07 -5.51 27.67
N VAL A 392 -13.15 -5.96 26.82
CA VAL A 392 -12.50 -5.07 25.84
C VAL A 392 -13.49 -4.67 24.74
N ALA A 393 -14.36 -5.58 24.29
CA ALA A 393 -15.43 -5.26 23.36
C ALA A 393 -16.41 -4.24 23.95
N GLU A 394 -16.83 -4.40 25.20
CA GLU A 394 -17.72 -3.46 25.89
C GLU A 394 -17.08 -2.07 26.05
N LYS A 395 -15.79 -2.04 26.38
CA LYS A 395 -15.05 -0.79 26.61
C LYS A 395 -14.69 -0.05 25.33
N TYR A 396 -14.41 -0.76 24.23
CA TYR A 396 -13.80 -0.17 23.03
C TYR A 396 -14.59 -0.39 21.73
N LEU A 397 -15.64 -1.21 21.67
CA LEU A 397 -16.50 -1.32 20.47
C LEU A 397 -17.81 -0.57 20.67
N HIS A 398 -17.91 0.59 20.04
CA HIS A 398 -19.06 1.48 20.17
C HIS A 398 -19.86 1.55 18.86
N ALA A 399 -20.79 0.60 18.68
CA ALA A 399 -21.64 0.52 17.49
C ALA A 399 -22.56 1.76 17.31
N ASP A 400 -22.83 2.48 18.39
CA ASP A 400 -23.60 3.74 18.45
C ASP A 400 -22.79 4.97 18.03
N ARG A 401 -21.46 4.88 17.94
CA ARG A 401 -20.55 5.99 17.62
C ARG A 401 -19.98 5.94 16.20
N LEU A 402 -20.47 5.02 15.36
CA LEU A 402 -19.90 4.77 14.04
C LEU A 402 -20.08 5.96 13.09
N ILE A 403 -18.97 6.47 12.60
CA ILE A 403 -18.91 7.22 11.34
C ILE A 403 -18.96 6.19 10.22
N THR A 404 -19.93 6.31 9.33
CA THR A 404 -20.15 5.41 8.20
C THR A 404 -19.99 6.17 6.90
N VAL A 405 -19.01 5.80 6.07
CA VAL A 405 -18.80 6.32 4.72
C VAL A 405 -19.21 5.27 3.71
N VAL A 406 -20.11 5.65 2.80
CA VAL A 406 -20.69 4.81 1.75
C VAL A 406 -20.32 5.40 0.40
N VAL A 407 -19.72 4.61 -0.49
CA VAL A 407 -19.47 4.99 -1.88
C VAL A 407 -20.26 4.04 -2.78
N GLY A 408 -21.26 4.57 -3.48
CA GLY A 408 -22.15 3.75 -4.30
C GLY A 408 -23.25 4.55 -4.99
N LYS A 409 -24.09 3.84 -5.74
CA LYS A 409 -25.23 4.41 -6.47
C LYS A 409 -26.47 4.35 -5.58
N SER A 410 -26.86 5.46 -4.97
CA SER A 410 -27.93 5.46 -3.96
C SER A 410 -29.29 5.02 -4.50
N SER A 411 -29.56 5.28 -5.79
CA SER A 411 -30.76 4.81 -6.48
C SER A 411 -30.85 3.28 -6.64
N ALA A 412 -29.74 2.55 -6.47
CA ALA A 412 -29.70 1.10 -6.56
C ALA A 412 -29.71 0.40 -5.18
N PHE A 413 -29.87 1.14 -4.09
CA PHE A 413 -29.92 0.56 -2.75
C PHE A 413 -31.27 -0.10 -2.46
N ASP A 414 -31.28 -1.09 -1.57
CA ASP A 414 -32.49 -1.76 -1.09
C ASP A 414 -33.48 -0.82 -0.39
N LYS A 415 -32.95 0.20 0.28
CA LYS A 415 -33.70 1.24 0.98
C LYS A 415 -32.97 2.57 0.86
N PRO A 416 -33.66 3.71 1.03
CA PRO A 416 -32.99 4.99 1.22
C PRO A 416 -32.02 4.90 2.40
N LEU A 417 -30.79 5.40 2.21
CA LEU A 417 -29.77 5.36 3.26
C LEU A 417 -30.19 6.13 4.53
N ALA A 418 -31.13 7.07 4.39
CA ALA A 418 -31.77 7.77 5.51
C ALA A 418 -32.48 6.83 6.51
N ALA A 419 -32.85 5.61 6.09
CA ALA A 419 -33.39 4.59 6.98
C ALA A 419 -32.34 4.04 7.97
N TYR A 420 -31.04 4.18 7.67
CA TYR A 420 -29.94 3.81 8.56
C TYR A 420 -29.55 4.97 9.50
N GLY A 421 -29.66 6.22 9.04
CA GLY A 421 -29.44 7.43 9.83
C GLY A 421 -29.37 8.69 8.95
N PRO A 422 -29.32 9.91 9.55
CA PRO A 422 -29.21 11.16 8.79
C PRO A 422 -27.98 11.17 7.87
N VAL A 423 -28.21 11.39 6.57
CA VAL A 423 -27.18 11.28 5.52
C VAL A 423 -26.64 12.65 5.14
N THR A 424 -25.31 12.77 5.13
CA THR A 424 -24.59 13.91 4.55
C THR A 424 -23.98 13.49 3.21
N ALA A 425 -24.36 14.16 2.12
CA ALA A 425 -23.72 13.93 0.84
C ALA A 425 -22.32 14.56 0.83
N LEU A 426 -21.33 13.79 0.38
CA LEU A 426 -19.97 14.25 0.15
C LEU A 426 -19.71 14.37 -1.36
N PRO A 427 -19.04 15.45 -1.80
CA PRO A 427 -18.63 15.53 -3.19
C PRO A 427 -17.62 14.42 -3.51
N VAL A 428 -17.75 13.82 -4.70
CA VAL A 428 -16.73 12.90 -5.26
C VAL A 428 -15.38 13.64 -5.42
N ILE A 429 -15.44 14.96 -5.55
CA ILE A 429 -14.29 15.85 -5.64
C ILE A 429 -13.99 16.41 -4.24
N THR A 430 -13.33 15.66 -3.37
CA THR A 430 -12.63 16.28 -2.24
C THR A 430 -11.28 16.80 -2.73
N ALA A 431 -11.34 17.86 -3.54
CA ALA A 431 -10.25 18.82 -3.60
C ALA A 431 -10.32 19.67 -2.33
N VAL A 432 -9.16 19.97 -1.76
CA VAL A 432 -8.96 20.83 -0.59
C VAL A 432 -9.73 22.13 -0.75
N HIS A 433 -10.89 22.23 -0.10
CA HIS A 433 -11.51 23.49 0.29
C HIS A 433 -12.24 23.24 1.60
N THR A 434 -11.70 23.85 2.66
CA THR A 434 -12.35 24.20 3.93
C THR A 434 -13.85 23.92 3.97
N LEU A 435 -14.25 22.83 4.65
CA LEU A 435 -15.53 22.81 5.34
C LEU A 435 -15.40 23.79 6.51
N GLY A 436 -15.67 25.07 6.23
CA GLY A 436 -15.67 26.12 7.23
C GLY A 436 -16.67 25.76 8.34
N ALA A 437 -16.18 25.75 9.58
CA ALA A 437 -17.02 25.67 10.76
C ALA A 437 -17.94 26.89 10.79
N ALA A 438 -19.24 26.67 10.60
CA ALA A 438 -20.25 27.66 10.94
C ALA A 438 -20.39 27.69 12.47
N VAL A 439 -19.61 28.53 13.14
CA VAL A 439 -19.86 28.96 14.52
C VAL A 439 -20.38 30.40 14.45
N PRO A 440 -21.59 30.72 14.95
CA PRO A 440 -22.06 32.09 14.95
C PRO A 440 -21.37 32.87 16.07
N SER A 441 -20.37 33.69 15.72
CA SER A 441 -19.80 34.66 16.66
C SER A 441 -20.74 35.86 16.83
N ARG A 442 -21.36 35.97 18.00
CA ARG A 442 -22.03 37.20 18.45
C ARG A 442 -20.99 38.29 18.77
N SER A 443 -21.27 39.48 18.23
CA SER A 443 -20.86 40.82 18.69
C SER A 443 -19.37 41.14 18.91
N ALA A 444 -18.83 41.99 18.04
CA ALA A 444 -17.85 43.01 18.44
C ALA A 444 -18.01 44.27 17.56
N ARG A 445 -17.90 45.42 18.21
CA ARG A 445 -18.27 46.77 17.75
C ARG A 445 -17.35 47.33 16.65
N ARG A 446 -17.92 48.24 15.86
CA ARG A 446 -17.22 49.23 15.03
C ARG A 446 -16.21 50.04 15.85
N VAL A 447 -14.99 50.19 15.33
CA VAL A 447 -14.20 51.43 15.41
C VAL A 447 -13.47 51.56 14.08
N GLY A 448 -13.57 52.75 13.46
CA GLY A 448 -13.01 53.06 12.15
C GLY A 448 -11.68 53.81 12.23
N THR A 449 -11.37 54.49 11.12
CA THR A 449 -10.16 55.26 10.76
C THR A 449 -8.90 54.44 10.48
N ALA A 450 -7.97 54.80 9.59
CA ALA A 450 -7.89 55.57 8.34
C ALA A 450 -6.38 55.61 7.99
N LEU A 451 -6.00 55.51 6.70
CA LEU A 451 -4.97 56.30 5.99
C LEU A 451 -4.14 55.53 4.95
N ASP A 452 -4.39 55.89 3.69
CA ASP A 452 -3.49 56.20 2.57
C ASP A 452 -2.10 55.54 2.46
N ARG A 453 -1.82 54.92 1.32
CA ARG A 453 -1.19 55.55 0.11
C ARG A 453 -0.94 54.51 -0.99
N LEU A 454 -1.49 54.79 -2.17
CA LEU A 454 -1.26 54.17 -3.49
C LEU A 454 0.14 54.56 -4.07
N PRO A 455 0.61 54.16 -5.28
CA PRO A 455 -0.10 53.47 -6.39
C PRO A 455 0.70 52.37 -7.15
N TYR A 456 0.00 51.56 -7.96
CA TYR A 456 0.32 51.36 -9.40
C TYR A 456 -0.87 50.69 -10.12
N ARG A 457 -1.27 51.25 -11.27
CA ARG A 457 -2.44 50.88 -12.11
C ARG A 457 -1.99 50.13 -13.38
N PHE A 458 -2.68 49.01 -13.68
CA PHE A 458 -3.37 48.54 -14.92
C PHE A 458 -2.85 48.91 -16.34
N PRO A 459 -3.07 48.08 -17.41
CA PRO A 459 -4.38 47.54 -17.86
C PRO A 459 -4.33 46.07 -18.36
N GLY A 460 -5.41 45.32 -18.67
CA GLY A 460 -6.82 45.59 -18.95
C GLY A 460 -7.24 44.85 -20.25
N ALA A 461 -8.47 44.32 -20.25
CA ALA A 461 -9.23 43.67 -21.35
C ALA A 461 -8.95 42.16 -21.60
N GLY A 462 -9.95 41.28 -21.79
CA GLY A 462 -11.38 41.48 -21.93
C GLY A 462 -12.13 40.14 -21.83
N ALA A 463 -13.41 40.22 -21.43
CA ALA A 463 -14.35 39.11 -21.45
C ALA A 463 -14.94 38.98 -22.85
N GLU A 464 -14.89 37.80 -23.45
CA GLU A 464 -15.75 37.42 -24.58
C GLU A 464 -16.23 35.97 -24.44
N ASN A 465 -17.56 35.82 -24.48
CA ASN A 465 -18.27 34.58 -24.72
C ASN A 465 -18.12 34.21 -26.20
N LEU A 466 -17.62 33.01 -26.51
CA LEU A 466 -17.77 32.42 -27.85
C LEU A 466 -18.06 30.92 -27.76
N ASN A 467 -19.31 30.56 -28.07
CA ASN A 467 -19.70 29.24 -28.55
C ASN A 467 -19.17 29.06 -29.97
N PHE A 468 -18.45 27.98 -30.27
CA PHE A 468 -18.41 27.42 -31.63
C PHE A 468 -18.15 25.91 -31.61
N SER A 469 -19.07 25.21 -32.26
CA SER A 469 -18.94 23.85 -32.81
C SER A 469 -18.08 23.88 -34.09
N ALA A 470 -17.06 23.04 -34.19
CA ALA A 470 -16.49 22.60 -35.47
C ALA A 470 -15.65 21.34 -35.29
N GLY A 471 -15.93 20.31 -36.09
CA GLY A 471 -15.14 19.09 -36.19
C GLY A 471 -13.84 19.30 -36.95
N VAL A 472 -12.80 18.55 -36.59
CA VAL A 472 -11.55 18.47 -37.35
C VAL A 472 -11.09 17.02 -37.44
N ARG A 473 -10.95 16.52 -38.67
CA ARG A 473 -10.25 15.28 -39.04
C ARG A 473 -8.74 15.55 -39.02
N PHE A 474 -7.96 14.57 -38.55
CA PHE A 474 -6.52 14.54 -38.80
C PHE A 474 -6.16 13.32 -39.65
N THR A 475 -5.46 13.61 -40.76
CA THR A 475 -4.83 12.69 -41.69
C THR A 475 -3.50 12.19 -41.15
N TRP A 476 -3.15 10.94 -41.47
CA TRP A 476 -1.89 10.30 -41.10
C TRP A 476 -0.82 10.54 -42.18
N PRO A 477 0.43 10.87 -41.83
CA PRO A 477 1.57 10.71 -42.71
C PRO A 477 2.11 9.27 -42.63
N THR A 478 2.20 8.64 -43.79
CA THR A 478 2.96 7.42 -44.09
C THR A 478 4.46 7.73 -44.08
N ASP A 479 5.26 6.93 -43.35
CA ASP A 479 6.52 6.33 -43.84
C ASP A 479 7.36 5.70 -42.72
N CYS A 480 7.59 4.39 -42.80
CA CYS A 480 8.79 3.72 -42.25
C CYS A 480 9.02 2.39 -43.00
N PRO A 481 10.25 2.05 -43.45
CA PRO A 481 10.49 1.01 -44.45
C PRO A 481 10.65 -0.40 -43.84
N ILE A 482 9.98 -1.40 -44.41
CA ILE A 482 10.14 -2.82 -44.07
C ILE A 482 11.09 -3.48 -45.09
N ARG A 483 12.23 -4.00 -44.62
CA ARG A 483 13.09 -4.94 -45.38
C ARG A 483 12.47 -6.34 -45.36
N LYS A 484 12.26 -6.93 -46.55
CA LYS A 484 11.85 -8.33 -46.76
C LYS A 484 12.97 -9.32 -46.39
N PRO A 485 12.66 -10.49 -45.81
CA PRO A 485 13.48 -11.69 -45.96
C PRO A 485 13.05 -12.49 -47.22
N PRO A 486 13.94 -13.35 -47.76
CA PRO A 486 13.78 -13.95 -49.09
C PRO A 486 12.76 -15.10 -49.14
N ALA A 487 12.25 -15.30 -50.35
CA ALA A 487 11.15 -16.19 -50.73
C ALA A 487 11.48 -17.68 -50.62
N TYR A 488 10.46 -18.47 -50.29
CA TYR A 488 10.34 -19.87 -50.69
C TYR A 488 8.94 -20.10 -51.26
N ASP A 489 8.91 -20.60 -52.50
CA ASP A 489 7.73 -21.00 -53.27
C ASP A 489 7.15 -22.33 -52.78
N VAL A 490 5.81 -22.40 -52.62
CA VAL A 490 5.03 -23.61 -52.92
C VAL A 490 3.54 -23.25 -53.20
N PRO A 491 2.85 -23.95 -54.12
CA PRO A 491 1.69 -23.44 -54.86
C PRO A 491 0.31 -23.80 -54.27
N ASN A 492 -0.71 -23.10 -54.78
CA ASN A 492 -2.16 -23.22 -54.57
C ASN A 492 -2.70 -24.65 -54.38
N VAL A 493 -3.43 -24.90 -53.28
CA VAL A 493 -4.55 -25.88 -53.24
C VAL A 493 -5.67 -25.39 -52.32
N THR A 494 -6.88 -25.48 -52.83
CA THR A 494 -8.20 -25.18 -52.23
C THR A 494 -8.62 -26.18 -51.13
N SER A 495 -9.27 -25.62 -50.10
CA SER A 495 -10.22 -26.23 -49.13
C SER A 495 -10.35 -27.76 -49.00
N ARG A 496 -10.05 -28.29 -47.80
CA ARG A 496 -10.90 -29.26 -47.07
C ARG A 496 -10.45 -29.45 -45.62
N ALA A 497 -11.41 -29.59 -44.71
CA ALA A 497 -11.22 -29.84 -43.29
C ALA A 497 -10.78 -31.30 -43.04
N ARG A 498 -9.62 -31.46 -42.37
CA ARG A 498 -9.16 -32.61 -41.57
C ARG A 498 -8.24 -32.00 -40.50
N GLY A 499 -8.51 -32.13 -39.21
CA GLY A 499 -8.32 -33.36 -38.45
C GLY A 499 -6.85 -33.48 -38.01
N GLY A 500 -6.55 -33.08 -36.77
CA GLY A 500 -5.30 -33.39 -36.06
C GLY A 500 -4.17 -32.36 -36.20
N MET A 501 -3.85 -31.65 -35.11
CA MET A 501 -2.55 -31.00 -34.97
C MET A 501 -1.47 -32.05 -34.62
N PRO A 502 -0.33 -32.09 -35.33
CA PRO A 502 0.83 -32.93 -35.00
C PRO A 502 1.63 -32.34 -33.82
N GLY A 503 2.27 -33.23 -33.06
CA GLY A 503 2.82 -32.98 -31.73
C GLY A 503 3.95 -31.95 -31.63
N SER A 504 3.94 -31.17 -30.54
CA SER A 504 5.10 -30.43 -30.07
C SER A 504 5.90 -31.29 -29.09
N SER A 505 7.14 -31.57 -29.45
CA SER A 505 8.17 -32.13 -28.58
C SER A 505 8.72 -31.04 -27.67
N SER A 506 8.37 -31.06 -26.38
CA SER A 506 9.04 -30.28 -25.35
C SER A 506 9.94 -31.21 -24.53
N ARG A 507 11.25 -31.06 -24.67
CA ARG A 507 12.27 -31.77 -23.87
C ARG A 507 12.78 -30.87 -22.74
N ILE A 508 13.01 -31.46 -21.57
CA ILE A 508 13.69 -30.85 -20.41
C ILE A 508 15.20 -31.09 -20.55
N PRO A 509 16.11 -30.15 -20.22
CA PRO A 509 17.54 -30.42 -20.15
C PRO A 509 17.85 -31.25 -18.89
N THR A 510 18.54 -32.37 -19.04
CA THR A 510 19.16 -33.12 -17.94
C THR A 510 20.68 -33.10 -18.14
N ASP A 511 21.40 -32.82 -17.08
CA ASP A 511 22.85 -33.00 -17.01
C ASP A 511 23.17 -34.49 -17.21
N GLY A 512 24.07 -34.78 -18.16
CA GLY A 512 24.88 -36.00 -18.20
C GLY A 512 24.19 -37.37 -18.31
N ALA A 513 24.44 -38.04 -19.45
CA ALA A 513 24.32 -39.49 -19.70
C ALA A 513 22.93 -40.10 -20.04
N SER A 514 22.73 -40.27 -21.36
CA SER A 514 21.95 -41.29 -22.10
C SER A 514 20.46 -41.61 -21.77
N PRO A 515 19.61 -41.81 -22.81
CA PRO A 515 18.15 -41.75 -22.68
C PRO A 515 17.49 -43.11 -22.44
N ASN A 516 16.50 -43.19 -21.54
CA ASN A 516 15.51 -44.26 -21.57
C ASN A 516 14.08 -43.75 -21.35
N ARG A 517 13.18 -44.27 -22.19
CA ARG A 517 11.77 -43.92 -22.38
C ARG A 517 10.91 -44.17 -21.13
N LEU A 518 10.09 -43.22 -20.69
CA LEU A 518 8.84 -43.49 -19.94
C LEU A 518 7.75 -42.40 -20.14
N GLY A 519 6.59 -42.81 -20.71
CA GLY A 519 5.21 -42.42 -20.36
C GLY A 519 4.63 -41.01 -20.69
N PRO A 520 3.36 -40.89 -21.17
CA PRO A 520 2.61 -39.62 -21.18
C PRO A 520 2.16 -39.21 -19.75
N ALA A 521 2.00 -37.90 -19.51
CA ALA A 521 1.61 -37.34 -18.22
C ALA A 521 0.19 -37.77 -17.78
N PRO A 522 -0.06 -37.97 -16.47
CA PRO A 522 -1.38 -38.38 -15.95
C PRO A 522 -2.42 -37.25 -16.04
N PRO A 523 -3.74 -37.57 -16.02
CA PRO A 523 -4.82 -36.59 -16.18
C PRO A 523 -4.87 -35.59 -15.02
N GLY A 524 -4.97 -34.30 -15.34
CA GLY A 524 -5.03 -33.20 -14.35
C GLY A 524 -4.26 -31.92 -14.74
N PHE A 525 -3.51 -31.94 -15.84
CA PHE A 525 -2.79 -30.78 -16.35
C PHE A 525 -3.61 -30.00 -17.38
N ILE A 526 -3.85 -28.72 -17.13
CA ILE A 526 -4.34 -27.77 -18.14
C ILE A 526 -3.18 -26.83 -18.48
N THR A 527 -2.74 -26.84 -19.73
CA THR A 527 -1.79 -25.85 -20.26
C THR A 527 -2.59 -24.67 -20.82
N VAL A 528 -2.43 -23.47 -20.24
CA VAL A 528 -3.01 -22.23 -20.78
C VAL A 528 -1.90 -21.40 -21.40
N THR A 529 -1.92 -21.24 -22.72
CA THR A 529 -1.03 -20.32 -23.44
C THR A 529 -1.74 -18.99 -23.60
N VAL A 530 -1.27 -17.94 -22.92
CA VAL A 530 -1.79 -16.57 -23.07
C VAL A 530 -0.91 -15.82 -24.07
N ARG A 531 -1.47 -15.38 -25.21
CA ARG A 531 -0.84 -14.36 -26.05
C ARG A 531 -1.19 -12.98 -25.47
N SER A 532 -0.19 -12.26 -24.99
CA SER A 532 -0.29 -10.83 -24.71
C SER A 532 0.46 -10.07 -25.80
N THR A 533 -0.23 -9.18 -26.52
CA THR A 533 0.39 -8.17 -27.38
C THR A 533 0.32 -6.83 -26.67
N ASN A 534 1.42 -6.41 -26.06
CA ASN A 534 1.60 -5.03 -25.62
C ASN A 534 2.83 -4.46 -26.33
N SER A 535 2.62 -3.56 -27.28
CA SER A 535 3.68 -2.93 -28.05
C SER A 535 4.12 -1.63 -27.36
N SER A 536 5.26 -1.67 -26.66
CA SER A 536 6.00 -0.45 -26.33
C SER A 536 7.49 -0.74 -26.13
N SER A 537 8.08 -1.51 -27.05
CA SER A 537 9.52 -1.57 -27.35
C SER A 537 9.74 -2.71 -28.35
N GLY A 538 10.25 -2.41 -29.55
CA GLY A 538 10.44 -3.39 -30.62
C GLY A 538 11.59 -4.39 -30.39
N LEU A 539 11.50 -5.22 -29.35
CA LEU A 539 12.37 -6.38 -29.12
C LEU A 539 11.54 -7.55 -28.58
N CYS A 540 11.46 -8.64 -29.34
CA CYS A 540 10.85 -9.90 -28.92
C CYS A 540 11.77 -10.63 -27.93
N VAL A 541 11.33 -10.78 -26.68
CA VAL A 541 11.94 -11.69 -25.70
C VAL A 541 10.92 -12.77 -25.36
N TRP A 542 11.33 -14.04 -25.40
CA TRP A 542 10.52 -15.19 -24.98
C TRP A 542 10.75 -15.47 -23.50
N PRO A 543 9.73 -15.45 -22.62
CA PRO A 543 9.81 -16.08 -21.32
C PRO A 543 9.12 -17.44 -21.33
N TYR A 544 9.84 -18.49 -20.93
CA TYR A 544 9.26 -19.76 -20.50
C TYR A 544 8.81 -19.60 -19.05
N THR A 545 7.51 -19.77 -18.77
CA THR A 545 6.99 -19.95 -17.41
C THR A 545 6.20 -21.25 -17.37
N MET A 546 6.69 -22.23 -16.61
CA MET A 546 5.90 -23.41 -16.22
C MET A 546 5.22 -23.12 -14.88
N ILE A 547 3.91 -23.40 -14.78
CA ILE A 547 3.16 -23.37 -13.51
C ILE A 547 2.72 -24.81 -13.25
N SER A 548 3.19 -25.42 -12.15
CA SER A 548 2.61 -26.64 -11.60
C SER A 548 1.75 -26.31 -10.38
N ALA A 549 0.50 -26.76 -10.36
CA ALA A 549 -0.37 -26.63 -9.20
C ALA A 549 -0.54 -28.00 -8.51
N LEU A 550 -0.18 -28.09 -7.23
CA LEU A 550 -0.69 -29.10 -6.31
C LEU A 550 -1.55 -28.40 -5.24
N GLY A 551 -2.64 -29.06 -4.87
CA GLY A 551 -3.75 -28.46 -4.14
C GLY A 551 -3.50 -28.06 -2.68
N LYS A 552 -4.46 -27.28 -2.17
CA LYS A 552 -4.64 -26.82 -0.78
C LYS A 552 -3.46 -26.05 -0.18
N ALA A 553 -3.32 -24.78 -0.57
CA ALA A 553 -2.59 -23.79 0.20
C ALA A 553 -3.51 -22.58 0.47
N SER A 554 -3.92 -22.42 1.72
CA SER A 554 -4.54 -21.20 2.24
C SER A 554 -3.44 -20.18 2.54
N TRP A 555 -3.45 -19.05 1.84
CA TRP A 555 -2.52 -17.95 2.08
C TRP A 555 -3.12 -17.01 3.11
N SER A 556 -2.44 -16.89 4.25
CA SER A 556 -2.69 -15.92 5.32
C SER A 556 -1.68 -14.79 5.19
N LEU A 557 -2.14 -13.54 5.13
CA LEU A 557 -1.32 -12.34 5.21
C LEU A 557 -1.79 -11.58 6.46
N ALA A 558 -1.10 -11.78 7.58
CA ALA A 558 -1.29 -11.05 8.82
C ALA A 558 0.07 -10.63 9.40
N GLY A 559 0.13 -9.41 9.95
CA GLY A 559 1.22 -8.93 10.78
C GLY A 559 2.10 -7.83 10.17
N VAL A 560 2.13 -6.68 10.84
CA VAL A 560 2.96 -5.47 10.64
C VAL A 560 2.45 -4.48 9.57
N GLY A 561 2.35 -3.22 9.99
CA GLY A 561 1.68 -2.10 9.32
C GLY A 561 1.94 -2.04 7.82
N TRP A 562 0.86 -2.11 7.05
CA TRP A 562 0.92 -1.99 5.60
C TRP A 562 1.39 -0.58 5.22
N PRO A 563 2.49 -0.45 4.46
CA PRO A 563 2.62 0.69 3.57
C PRO A 563 1.44 0.64 2.60
N ASN A 564 0.86 1.79 2.29
CA ASN A 564 -0.30 1.95 1.42
C ASN A 564 -0.08 1.28 0.04
N TRP A 565 -0.51 0.03 -0.13
CA TRP A 565 -0.54 -0.70 -1.41
C TRP A 565 -1.99 -0.95 -1.80
N SER A 566 -2.37 -0.44 -2.98
CA SER A 566 -3.59 -0.81 -3.68
C SER A 566 -3.45 -2.23 -4.24
N SER A 567 -4.34 -3.14 -3.88
CA SER A 567 -4.41 -4.46 -4.50
C SER A 567 -4.96 -4.33 -5.93
N TRP A 568 -4.08 -4.43 -6.92
CA TRP A 568 -4.50 -4.64 -8.31
C TRP A 568 -4.86 -6.12 -8.47
N VAL A 569 -6.15 -6.45 -8.34
CA VAL A 569 -6.68 -7.72 -8.81
C VAL A 569 -7.19 -7.50 -10.23
N THR A 570 -6.44 -8.00 -11.22
CA THR A 570 -6.91 -8.09 -12.60
C THR A 570 -7.84 -9.29 -12.72
N THR A 571 -9.15 -9.09 -12.61
CA THR A 571 -10.13 -10.12 -12.98
C THR A 571 -10.30 -10.12 -14.49
N MET A 572 -9.91 -11.22 -15.14
CA MET A 572 -10.30 -11.49 -16.53
C MET A 572 -11.82 -11.75 -16.59
N SER A 573 -12.54 -10.92 -17.34
CA SER A 573 -13.95 -11.11 -17.66
C SER A 573 -14.15 -12.35 -18.53
N LYS A 574 -15.05 -13.27 -18.14
CA LYS A 574 -15.52 -14.35 -19.01
C LYS A 574 -16.18 -13.74 -20.27
N PRO A 575 -15.85 -14.18 -21.49
CA PRO A 575 -16.65 -13.87 -22.66
C PRO A 575 -17.99 -14.58 -22.56
N SER A 576 -19.07 -13.81 -22.74
CA SER A 576 -20.43 -14.29 -22.93
C SER A 576 -20.60 -14.87 -24.34
N SER A 577 -20.46 -16.19 -24.48
CA SER A 577 -21.17 -16.99 -25.49
C SER A 577 -20.74 -18.46 -25.42
N SER A 578 -21.51 -19.29 -24.72
CA SER A 578 -21.50 -20.73 -24.93
C SER A 578 -22.92 -21.16 -25.25
N THR A 579 -23.21 -21.27 -26.54
CA THR A 579 -24.38 -21.96 -27.05
C THR A 579 -24.17 -23.45 -26.81
N VAL A 580 -25.05 -24.05 -26.02
CA VAL A 580 -25.13 -25.50 -25.82
C VAL A 580 -25.67 -26.11 -27.12
N ALA A 581 -24.97 -27.10 -27.66
CA ALA A 581 -25.54 -28.10 -28.55
C ALA A 581 -25.14 -29.48 -27.99
N THR A 582 -26.16 -30.33 -27.86
CA THR A 582 -26.24 -31.65 -27.21
C THR A 582 -25.09 -32.61 -27.44
#